data_AF-S8D620-F1
#
_entry.id   AF-S8D620-F1
#
_cell.length_a   1.000
_cell.length_b   1.000
_cell.length_c   1.000
_cell.angle_alpha   90.00
_cell.angle_beta   90.00
_cell.angle_gamma   90.00
#
_symmetry.space_group_name_H-M   'P 1'
#
loop_
_entity.id
_entity.type
_entity.pdbx_description
1 polymer ?
#
loop_
_entity_poly.entity_id
_entity_poly.type
_entity_poly.pdbx_seq_one_letter_code
_entity_poly.pdbx_strand_id
1 'polypeptide(L)'
;DSLGGNSRTTMIACISPADINAEETLNTLKYANRARNIQNKPVVNRDPMSNEMLKLRQQLEYLQAQLCAQSGGVPFQEIQALRDRIGWLEAANEELCRELNEYRSGNGTVEHYESAANGNGTILVNGEGFKTALQSMDSCDYQMSESSDSGDIDEDTAKELEHTYLQTSMDKELSELNRQLEKKQSEMKLFEGYDTMALKQHFGKKVLELEEEKRTVQ
;
A
#
# COMPACT_ATOMS: atom_id res chain seq x y z
N ASP A 1 8.57 32.74 18.41
CA ASP A 1 7.68 33.45 19.33
C ASP A 1 8.14 33.20 20.76
N SER A 2 8.82 34.18 21.36
CA SER A 2 9.54 33.99 22.63
C SER A 2 8.92 34.76 23.80
N LEU A 3 8.00 35.69 23.55
CA LEU A 3 7.34 36.48 24.58
C LEU A 3 5.83 36.40 24.37
N GLY A 4 5.12 35.76 25.31
CA GLY A 4 3.67 35.51 25.21
C GLY A 4 3.29 34.30 24.36
N GLY A 5 4.26 33.54 23.86
CA GLY A 5 4.07 32.51 22.84
C GLY A 5 4.29 31.07 23.28
N ASN A 6 4.40 30.19 22.29
CA ASN A 6 4.78 28.79 22.47
C ASN A 6 6.31 28.65 22.54
N SER A 7 6.89 29.01 23.68
CA SER A 7 8.31 28.83 23.95
C SER A 7 8.61 28.81 25.45
N ARG A 8 9.63 28.04 25.85
CA ARG A 8 10.23 28.15 27.18
C ARG A 8 11.33 29.20 27.10
N THR A 9 11.17 30.29 27.84
CA THR A 9 12.04 31.47 27.69
C THR A 9 12.70 31.83 29.00
N THR A 10 14.02 32.00 28.95
CA THR A 10 14.86 32.45 30.06
C THR A 10 15.50 33.78 29.66
N MET A 11 15.38 34.78 30.53
CA MET A 11 16.05 36.07 30.37
C MET A 11 17.16 36.19 31.43
N ILE A 12 18.36 36.55 30.99
CA ILE A 12 19.48 36.85 31.88
C ILE A 12 19.75 38.35 31.80
N ALA A 13 19.65 39.03 32.93
CA ALA A 13 19.97 40.45 33.05
C ALA A 13 21.41 40.59 33.56
N CYS A 14 22.29 41.12 32.70
CA CYS A 14 23.67 41.42 33.08
C CYS A 14 23.74 42.85 33.62
N ILE A 15 24.29 43.01 34.83
CA ILE A 15 24.40 44.31 35.50
C ILE A 15 25.82 44.52 36.02
N SER A 16 26.19 45.79 36.22
CA SER A 16 27.48 46.19 36.78
C SER A 16 27.30 46.59 38.24
N PRO A 17 28.17 46.16 39.17
CA PRO A 17 28.09 46.57 40.57
C PRO A 17 28.67 47.96 40.85
N ALA A 18 29.19 48.67 39.84
CA ALA A 18 29.82 49.97 40.03
C ALA A 18 28.79 51.09 40.22
N ASP A 19 29.04 52.00 41.17
CA ASP A 19 28.13 53.11 41.51
C ASP A 19 27.83 54.03 40.32
N ILE A 20 28.80 54.24 39.45
CA ILE A 20 28.64 55.02 38.21
C ILE A 20 27.55 54.46 37.28
N ASN A 21 27.23 53.17 37.42
CA ASN A 21 26.26 52.45 36.59
C ASN A 21 24.95 52.17 37.35
N ALA A 22 24.73 52.78 38.52
CA ALA A 22 23.58 52.49 39.37
C ALA A 22 22.24 52.78 38.67
N GLU A 23 22.16 53.87 37.90
CA GLU A 23 20.96 54.25 37.16
C GLU A 23 20.61 53.23 36.05
N GLU A 24 21.59 52.85 35.23
CA GLU A 24 21.40 51.85 34.17
C GLU A 24 21.09 50.46 34.72
N THR A 25 21.73 50.10 35.84
CA THR A 25 21.43 48.87 36.58
C THR A 25 19.98 48.86 37.05
N LEU A 26 19.47 49.97 37.59
CA LEU A 26 18.08 50.10 37.99
C LEU A 26 17.12 49.96 36.80
N ASN A 27 17.45 50.57 35.66
CA ASN A 27 16.63 50.46 34.44
C ASN A 27 16.57 49.02 33.91
N THR A 28 17.72 48.32 33.91
CA THR A 28 17.82 46.91 33.52
C THR A 28 16.99 46.01 34.45
N LEU A 29 17.07 46.24 35.77
CA LEU A 29 16.28 45.48 36.75
C LEU A 29 14.77 45.74 36.62
N LYS A 30 14.36 46.98 36.33
CA LYS A 30 12.95 47.30 36.04
C LYS A 30 12.46 46.57 34.80
N TYR A 31 13.27 46.49 33.75
CA TYR A 31 12.93 45.72 32.56
C TYR A 31 12.82 44.23 32.85
N ALA A 32 13.80 43.65 33.55
CA ALA A 32 13.78 42.25 33.96
C ALA A 32 12.55 41.92 34.83
N ASN A 33 12.13 42.85 35.70
CA ASN A 33 10.91 42.69 36.49
C ASN A 33 9.65 42.65 35.60
N ARG A 34 9.53 43.54 34.62
CA ARG A 34 8.42 43.51 33.65
C ARG A 34 8.43 42.21 32.83
N ALA A 35 9.59 41.80 32.33
CA ALA A 35 9.74 40.60 31.52
C ALA A 35 9.38 39.31 32.28
N ARG A 36 9.66 39.27 33.60
CA ARG A 36 9.25 38.15 34.48
C ARG A 36 7.74 37.92 34.51
N ASN A 37 6.96 38.98 34.29
CA ASN A 37 5.49 38.90 34.33
C ASN A 37 4.89 38.45 32.99
N ILE A 38 5.71 38.24 31.96
CA ILE A 38 5.24 37.73 30.67
C ILE A 38 4.95 36.23 30.81
N GLN A 39 3.71 35.83 30.53
CA GLN A 39 3.28 34.44 30.60
C GLN A 39 3.37 33.78 29.21
N ASN A 40 4.27 32.82 29.07
CA ASN A 40 4.34 31.97 27.89
C ASN A 40 3.47 30.71 28.07
N LYS A 41 3.01 30.14 26.95
CA LYS A 41 2.22 28.90 26.90
C LYS A 41 2.96 27.85 26.06
N PRO A 42 4.04 27.24 26.60
CA PRO A 42 4.79 26.23 25.87
C PRO A 42 3.95 24.97 25.65
N VAL A 43 3.81 24.56 24.40
CA VAL A 43 3.13 23.37 23.91
C VAL A 43 4.14 22.50 23.17
N VAL A 44 4.10 21.19 23.41
CA VAL A 44 4.98 20.25 22.70
C VAL A 44 4.58 20.22 21.22
N ASN A 45 5.48 20.71 20.37
CA ASN A 45 5.29 20.66 18.93
C ASN A 45 5.49 19.22 18.46
N ARG A 46 4.37 18.52 18.24
CA ARG A 46 4.38 17.22 17.56
C ARG A 46 4.32 17.46 16.06
N ASP A 47 5.06 16.67 15.30
CA ASP A 47 4.96 16.69 13.84
C ASP A 47 3.50 16.40 13.44
N PRO A 48 2.88 17.24 12.58
CA PRO A 48 1.53 16.99 12.09
C PRO A 48 1.36 15.58 11.52
N MET A 49 2.36 15.06 10.79
CA MET A 49 2.32 13.73 10.21
C MET A 49 2.40 12.63 11.28
N SER A 50 3.15 12.86 12.36
CA SER A 50 3.19 11.93 13.51
C SER A 50 1.87 11.90 14.28
N ASN A 51 1.17 13.04 14.40
CA ASN A 51 -0.14 13.10 15.04
C ASN A 51 -1.21 12.39 14.19
N GLU A 52 -1.19 12.63 12.89
CA GLU A 52 -2.07 11.97 11.93
C GLU A 52 -1.83 10.46 11.88
N MET A 53 -0.57 10.03 11.83
CA MET A 53 -0.22 8.61 11.91
C MET A 53 -0.72 7.96 13.20
N LEU A 54 -0.63 8.65 14.35
CA LEU A 54 -1.15 8.15 15.62
C LEU A 54 -2.68 7.98 15.57
N LYS A 55 -3.40 8.96 15.03
CA LYS A 55 -4.86 8.89 14.85
C LYS A 55 -5.26 7.74 13.94
N LEU A 56 -4.58 7.60 12.80
CA LEU A 56 -4.83 6.52 11.84
C LEU A 56 -4.57 5.15 12.45
N ARG A 57 -3.47 4.99 13.20
CA ARG A 57 -3.19 3.73 13.93
C ARG A 57 -4.28 3.40 14.94
N GLN A 58 -4.76 4.40 15.68
CA GLN A 58 -5.82 4.22 16.67
C GLN A 58 -7.17 3.87 16.01
N GLN A 59 -7.47 4.45 14.84
CA GLN A 59 -8.64 4.09 14.04
C GLN A 59 -8.53 2.66 13.48
N LEU A 60 -7.36 2.26 13.00
CA LEU A 60 -7.11 0.88 12.54
C LEU A 60 -7.31 -0.12 13.68
N GLU A 61 -6.75 0.16 14.85
CA GLU A 61 -6.90 -0.69 16.03
C GLU A 61 -8.37 -0.82 16.45
N TYR A 62 -9.11 0.30 16.48
CA TYR A 62 -10.54 0.30 16.77
C TYR A 62 -11.34 -0.53 15.76
N LEU A 63 -11.12 -0.33 14.46
CA LEU A 63 -11.80 -1.07 13.40
C LEU A 63 -11.44 -2.55 13.42
N GLN A 64 -10.17 -2.88 13.66
CA GLN A 64 -9.71 -4.27 13.78
C GLN A 64 -10.35 -4.96 15.00
N ALA A 65 -10.46 -4.26 16.13
CA ALA A 65 -11.18 -4.76 17.30
C ALA A 65 -12.67 -4.96 17.02
N GLN A 66 -13.30 -4.04 16.29
CA GLN A 66 -14.71 -4.14 15.91
C GLN A 66 -14.96 -5.31 14.94
N LEU A 67 -14.11 -5.50 13.94
CA LEU A 67 -14.16 -6.65 13.04
C LEU A 67 -13.90 -7.97 13.78
N CYS A 68 -12.97 -7.99 14.73
CA CYS A 68 -12.70 -9.16 15.56
C CYS A 68 -13.92 -9.52 16.44
N ALA A 69 -14.58 -8.52 17.01
CA ALA A 69 -15.80 -8.69 17.80
C ALA A 69 -17.01 -9.09 16.95
N GLN A 70 -17.14 -8.58 15.74
CA GLN A 70 -18.27 -8.83 14.83
C GLN A 70 -18.12 -10.13 14.03
N SER A 71 -16.88 -10.56 13.75
CA SER A 71 -16.58 -11.78 13.00
C SER A 71 -16.53 -13.04 13.87
N GLY A 72 -17.07 -13.01 15.09
CA GLY A 72 -17.22 -14.20 15.92
C GLY A 72 -15.92 -14.92 16.26
N GLY A 73 -14.79 -14.21 16.33
CA GLY A 73 -13.54 -14.74 16.86
C GLY A 73 -13.05 -16.02 16.20
N VAL A 74 -13.16 -16.19 14.88
CA VAL A 74 -12.40 -17.26 14.21
C VAL A 74 -10.92 -16.89 14.36
N PRO A 75 -10.11 -17.63 15.15
CA PRO A 75 -8.73 -17.27 15.36
C PRO A 75 -8.03 -17.27 14.00
N PHE A 76 -7.15 -16.30 13.76
CA PHE A 76 -6.31 -16.26 12.56
C PHE A 76 -5.67 -17.64 12.24
N GLN A 77 -5.38 -18.42 13.29
CA GLN A 77 -4.86 -19.77 13.22
C GLN A 77 -5.83 -20.81 12.62
N GLU A 78 -7.13 -20.67 12.85
CA GLU A 78 -8.16 -21.57 12.29
C GLU A 78 -8.43 -21.23 10.82
N ILE A 79 -8.42 -19.94 10.47
CA ILE A 79 -8.45 -19.49 9.06
C ILE A 79 -7.21 -19.99 8.30
N GLN A 80 -6.04 -19.94 8.93
CA GLN A 80 -4.81 -20.46 8.34
C GLN A 80 -4.84 -21.99 8.18
N ALA A 81 -5.32 -22.72 9.19
CA ALA A 81 -5.47 -24.17 9.11
C ALA A 81 -6.46 -24.60 8.01
N LEU A 82 -7.55 -23.86 7.82
CA LEU A 82 -8.51 -24.09 6.74
C LEU A 82 -7.89 -23.84 5.36
N ARG A 83 -7.07 -22.78 5.22
CA ARG A 83 -6.33 -22.50 3.97
C ARG A 83 -5.36 -23.61 3.62
N ASP A 84 -4.57 -24.07 4.59
CA ASP A 84 -3.60 -25.16 4.38
C ASP A 84 -4.33 -26.46 4.00
N ARG A 85 -5.50 -26.72 4.59
CA ARG A 85 -6.34 -27.88 4.26
C ARG A 85 -6.92 -27.80 2.85
N ILE A 86 -7.36 -26.61 2.42
CA ILE A 86 -7.85 -26.39 1.05
C ILE A 86 -6.73 -26.67 0.04
N GLY A 87 -5.53 -26.13 0.26
CA GLY A 87 -4.39 -26.38 -0.65
C GLY A 87 -4.01 -27.86 -0.75
N TRP A 88 -4.06 -28.61 0.36
CA TRP A 88 -3.83 -30.06 0.32
C TRP A 88 -4.91 -30.81 -0.47
N LEU A 89 -6.18 -30.45 -0.30
CA LEU A 89 -7.30 -31.07 -1.01
C LEU A 89 -7.26 -30.76 -2.50
N GLU A 90 -6.88 -29.55 -2.89
CA GLU A 90 -6.71 -29.14 -4.28
C GLU A 90 -5.60 -29.94 -4.95
N ALA A 91 -4.43 -30.07 -4.31
CA ALA A 91 -3.33 -30.88 -4.84
C ALA A 91 -3.68 -32.37 -4.95
N ALA A 92 -4.39 -32.93 -3.96
CA ALA A 92 -4.86 -34.31 -4.02
C ALA A 92 -5.90 -34.53 -5.13
N ASN A 93 -6.80 -33.56 -5.34
CA ASN A 93 -7.75 -33.59 -6.44
C ASN A 93 -7.08 -33.48 -7.80
N GLU A 94 -6.04 -32.65 -7.94
CA GLU A 94 -5.26 -32.55 -9.17
C GLU A 94 -4.57 -33.87 -9.52
N GLU A 95 -4.03 -34.58 -8.52
CA GLU A 95 -3.39 -35.89 -8.71
C GLU A 95 -4.43 -36.96 -9.12
N LEU A 96 -5.57 -37.02 -8.43
CA LEU A 96 -6.68 -37.91 -8.80
C LEU A 96 -7.20 -37.61 -10.21
N CYS A 97 -7.29 -36.34 -10.61
CA CYS A 97 -7.67 -35.96 -11.97
C CYS A 97 -6.64 -36.43 -13.01
N ARG A 98 -5.35 -36.39 -12.67
CA ARG A 98 -4.26 -36.86 -13.54
C ARG A 98 -4.32 -38.37 -13.71
N GLU A 99 -4.49 -39.10 -12.61
CA GLU A 99 -4.60 -40.57 -12.61
C GLU A 99 -5.85 -41.03 -13.37
N LEU A 100 -7.00 -40.38 -13.18
CA LEU A 100 -8.22 -40.69 -13.94
C LEU A 100 -8.07 -40.44 -15.45
N ASN A 101 -7.29 -39.44 -15.84
CA ASN A 101 -6.97 -39.19 -17.25
C ASN A 101 -6.04 -40.26 -17.82
N GLU A 102 -5.07 -40.76 -17.04
CA GLU A 102 -4.22 -41.89 -17.44
C GLU A 102 -5.02 -43.19 -17.60
N TYR A 103 -5.91 -43.53 -16.66
CA TYR A 103 -6.80 -44.68 -16.81
C TYR A 103 -7.76 -44.54 -18.00
N ARG A 104 -8.28 -43.33 -18.25
CA ARG A 104 -9.12 -43.04 -19.43
C ARG A 104 -8.33 -43.18 -20.73
N SER A 105 -7.04 -42.80 -20.73
CA SER A 105 -6.15 -42.96 -21.87
C SER A 105 -5.68 -44.42 -22.07
N GLY A 106 -5.60 -45.21 -21.00
CA GLY A 106 -5.18 -46.61 -21.03
C GLY A 106 -6.27 -47.60 -21.49
N ASN A 107 -7.54 -47.20 -21.52
CA ASN A 107 -8.68 -48.05 -21.87
C ASN A 107 -9.11 -47.99 -23.36
N GLY A 108 -8.20 -47.66 -24.28
CA GLY A 108 -8.39 -47.82 -25.72
C GLY A 108 -7.77 -49.12 -26.24
N THR A 109 -8.50 -50.24 -26.18
CA THR A 109 -7.98 -51.57 -26.55
C THR A 109 -8.09 -51.88 -28.06
N VAL A 110 -6.94 -52.30 -28.63
CA VAL A 110 -6.76 -53.52 -29.45
C VAL A 110 -7.52 -53.66 -30.79
N GLU A 111 -6.73 -53.59 -31.87
CA GLU A 111 -6.70 -54.42 -33.10
C GLU A 111 -8.02 -54.77 -33.84
N HIS A 112 -8.11 -54.32 -35.10
CA HIS A 112 -9.13 -54.72 -36.08
C HIS A 112 -8.43 -55.47 -37.23
N TYR A 113 -8.66 -56.79 -37.38
CA TYR A 113 -8.29 -57.56 -38.57
C TYR A 113 -9.50 -57.73 -39.51
N GLU A 114 -9.27 -57.31 -40.76
CA GLU A 114 -9.88 -57.64 -42.06
C GLU A 114 -11.41 -57.65 -42.34
N SER A 115 -11.72 -56.89 -43.41
CA SER A 115 -12.64 -57.19 -44.54
C SER A 115 -14.09 -57.57 -44.28
N ALA A 116 -15.01 -56.62 -44.46
CA ALA A 116 -15.70 -56.39 -45.76
C ALA A 116 -16.96 -55.52 -45.57
N ALA A 117 -17.14 -54.59 -46.51
CA ALA A 117 -18.35 -53.82 -46.82
C ALA A 117 -18.79 -52.72 -45.82
N ASN A 118 -18.39 -51.48 -46.16
CA ASN A 118 -19.29 -50.38 -46.59
C ASN A 118 -18.97 -49.04 -45.90
N GLY A 119 -18.74 -48.00 -46.70
CA GLY A 119 -18.83 -46.60 -46.28
C GLY A 119 -17.53 -45.82 -46.06
N ASN A 120 -17.02 -45.24 -47.16
CA ASN A 120 -16.34 -43.94 -47.31
C ASN A 120 -15.24 -43.54 -46.30
N GLY A 121 -14.00 -43.56 -46.78
CA GLY A 121 -12.81 -43.23 -46.01
C GLY A 121 -12.28 -41.80 -46.13
N THR A 122 -11.19 -41.66 -45.37
CA THR A 122 -9.93 -40.99 -45.73
C THR A 122 -9.81 -39.49 -45.42
N ILE A 123 -8.68 -38.91 -44.99
CA ILE A 123 -7.56 -39.19 -44.07
C ILE A 123 -6.67 -37.91 -44.13
N LEU A 124 -5.84 -37.68 -43.10
CA LEU A 124 -4.59 -36.88 -43.08
C LEU A 124 -4.60 -35.33 -43.14
N VAL A 125 -4.34 -34.75 -41.97
CA VAL A 125 -3.25 -33.82 -41.59
C VAL A 125 -2.43 -33.18 -42.74
N ASN A 126 -2.33 -31.83 -42.74
CA ASN A 126 -1.06 -31.08 -42.65
C ASN A 126 -1.26 -29.55 -42.73
N GLY A 127 -0.76 -28.85 -41.70
CA GLY A 127 0.21 -27.77 -41.86
C GLY A 127 -0.23 -26.37 -42.34
N GLU A 128 0.13 -25.40 -41.48
CA GLU A 128 0.65 -24.07 -41.84
C GLU A 128 -0.33 -22.88 -42.00
N GLY A 129 0.03 -21.79 -41.33
CA GLY A 129 -0.18 -20.44 -41.88
C GLY A 129 -1.34 -19.63 -41.30
N PHE A 130 -0.98 -18.73 -40.39
CA PHE A 130 -1.50 -17.36 -40.27
C PHE A 130 -2.59 -16.92 -41.28
N LYS A 131 -3.69 -16.39 -40.71
CA LYS A 131 -4.55 -15.28 -41.15
C LYS A 131 -6.02 -15.63 -41.45
N THR A 132 -6.81 -14.71 -40.91
CA THR A 132 -8.04 -14.13 -41.48
C THR A 132 -9.35 -14.89 -41.33
N ALA A 133 -10.28 -14.11 -40.76
CA ALA A 133 -11.70 -14.05 -41.10
C ALA A 133 -12.59 -15.15 -40.53
N LEU A 134 -13.10 -14.88 -39.32
CA LEU A 134 -14.43 -15.31 -38.92
C LEU A 134 -15.46 -14.58 -39.78
N GLN A 135 -15.93 -15.29 -40.81
CA GLN A 135 -17.24 -15.18 -41.46
C GLN A 135 -17.66 -16.66 -41.57
N SER A 136 -18.85 -17.13 -41.22
CA SER A 136 -20.18 -16.56 -41.36
C SER A 136 -21.18 -17.58 -40.80
N MET A 137 -22.41 -17.10 -40.59
CA MET A 137 -23.69 -17.80 -40.65
C MET A 137 -24.27 -18.40 -39.37
N ASP A 138 -25.25 -17.68 -38.80
CA ASP A 138 -26.69 -17.97 -38.97
C ASP A 138 -27.47 -16.70 -38.59
N SER A 139 -27.94 -15.92 -39.57
CA SER A 139 -29.23 -16.01 -40.26
C SER A 139 -30.44 -15.69 -39.37
N CYS A 140 -30.95 -14.46 -39.49
CA CYS A 140 -32.39 -14.13 -39.50
C CYS A 140 -32.57 -12.75 -40.14
N ASP A 141 -33.16 -12.75 -41.34
CA ASP A 141 -33.56 -11.56 -42.11
C ASP A 141 -34.76 -10.85 -41.48
N TYR A 142 -34.69 -9.52 -41.38
CA TYR A 142 -35.85 -8.64 -41.51
C TYR A 142 -35.41 -7.31 -42.15
N GLN A 143 -35.76 -7.12 -43.43
CA GLN A 143 -35.58 -5.84 -44.14
C GLN A 143 -36.73 -4.89 -43.80
N MET A 144 -36.43 -3.63 -43.49
CA MET A 144 -37.24 -2.49 -43.95
C MET A 144 -36.46 -1.16 -43.90
N SER A 145 -36.45 -0.50 -45.07
CA SER A 145 -36.36 0.94 -45.37
C SER A 145 -35.17 1.78 -44.90
N GLU A 146 -34.42 2.29 -45.90
CA GLU A 146 -33.68 3.54 -45.76
C GLU A 146 -34.65 4.72 -45.59
N SER A 147 -34.44 5.46 -44.50
CA SER A 147 -34.79 6.86 -44.39
C SER A 147 -33.63 7.54 -43.69
N SER A 148 -33.04 8.53 -44.37
CA SER A 148 -32.11 9.47 -43.76
C SER A 148 -32.75 10.06 -42.50
N ASP A 149 -32.19 9.78 -41.33
CA ASP A 149 -32.54 10.49 -40.10
C ASP A 149 -31.28 10.85 -39.33
N SER A 150 -31.27 12.11 -38.94
CA SER A 150 -30.19 12.85 -38.34
C SER A 150 -30.04 12.50 -36.86
N GLY A 151 -28.79 12.36 -36.42
CA GLY A 151 -28.41 12.56 -35.02
C GLY A 151 -28.85 11.43 -34.09
N ASP A 152 -27.90 10.63 -33.65
CA ASP A 152 -27.41 10.71 -32.28
C ASP A 152 -26.38 9.59 -32.14
N ILE A 153 -25.12 9.95 -31.85
CA ILE A 153 -24.14 8.99 -31.36
C ILE A 153 -24.71 8.54 -30.02
N ASP A 154 -25.12 7.27 -29.91
CA ASP A 154 -25.73 6.69 -28.71
C ASP A 154 -25.02 7.23 -27.46
N GLU A 155 -25.74 8.03 -26.67
CA GLU A 155 -25.17 8.72 -25.51
C GLU A 155 -24.57 7.74 -24.50
N ASP A 156 -25.04 6.50 -24.51
CA ASP A 156 -24.50 5.39 -23.73
C ASP A 156 -23.09 4.98 -24.20
N THR A 157 -22.80 5.00 -25.50
CA THR A 157 -21.47 4.73 -26.06
C THR A 157 -20.49 5.85 -25.69
N ALA A 158 -20.96 7.11 -25.64
CA ALA A 158 -20.15 8.25 -25.21
C ALA A 158 -19.76 8.14 -23.73
N LYS A 159 -20.70 7.77 -22.86
CA LYS A 159 -20.47 7.57 -21.42
C LYS A 159 -19.49 6.41 -21.15
N GLU A 160 -19.55 5.33 -21.93
CA GLU A 160 -18.63 4.20 -21.80
C GLU A 160 -17.18 4.56 -22.20
N LEU A 161 -17.02 5.35 -23.27
CA LEU A 161 -15.72 5.85 -23.70
C LEU A 161 -15.13 6.86 -22.69
N GLU A 162 -15.97 7.71 -22.08
CA GLU A 162 -15.56 8.60 -20.99
C GLU A 162 -15.10 7.82 -19.75
N HIS A 163 -15.86 6.81 -19.34
CA HIS A 163 -15.49 5.96 -18.21
C HIS A 163 -14.15 5.24 -18.45
N THR A 164 -13.97 4.70 -19.65
CA THR A 164 -12.71 4.05 -20.05
C THR A 164 -11.55 5.05 -20.04
N TYR A 165 -11.74 6.24 -20.60
CA TYR A 165 -10.71 7.29 -20.61
C TYR A 165 -10.29 7.67 -19.18
N LEU A 166 -11.26 7.91 -18.30
CA LEU A 166 -11.02 8.27 -16.90
C LEU A 166 -10.29 7.15 -16.15
N GLN A 167 -10.69 5.90 -16.37
CA GLN A 167 -10.05 4.73 -15.76
C GLN A 167 -8.59 4.60 -16.19
N THR A 168 -8.28 4.74 -17.49
CA THR A 168 -6.89 4.72 -17.94
C THR A 168 -6.06 5.90 -17.44
N SER A 169 -6.68 7.05 -17.15
CA SER A 169 -5.99 8.19 -16.55
C SER A 169 -5.59 7.89 -15.10
N MET A 170 -6.52 7.34 -14.31
CA MET A 170 -6.25 6.94 -12.93
C MET A 170 -5.18 5.85 -12.86
N ASP A 171 -5.21 4.87 -13.76
CA ASP A 171 -4.19 3.81 -13.81
C ASP A 171 -2.79 4.37 -14.08
N LYS A 172 -2.69 5.38 -14.97
CA LYS A 172 -1.44 6.08 -15.23
C LYS A 172 -0.95 6.86 -14.02
N GLU A 173 -1.83 7.59 -13.34
CA GLU A 173 -1.48 8.33 -12.12
C GLU A 173 -1.02 7.39 -11.00
N LEU A 174 -1.69 6.25 -10.81
CA LEU A 174 -1.29 5.22 -9.86
C LEU A 174 0.09 4.64 -10.19
N SER A 175 0.35 4.35 -11.47
CA SER A 175 1.65 3.83 -11.90
C SER A 175 2.79 4.83 -11.64
N GLU A 176 2.54 6.12 -11.85
CA GLU A 176 3.52 7.19 -11.62
C GLU A 176 3.77 7.42 -10.12
N LEU A 177 2.73 7.41 -9.29
CA LEU A 177 2.84 7.46 -7.83
C LEU A 177 3.65 6.27 -7.29
N ASN A 178 3.38 5.07 -7.79
CA ASN A 178 4.12 3.87 -7.38
C ASN A 178 5.60 3.95 -7.75
N ARG A 179 5.92 4.48 -8.94
CA ARG A 179 7.31 4.73 -9.37
C ARG A 179 8.02 5.75 -8.48
N GLN A 180 7.33 6.81 -8.08
CA GLN A 180 7.90 7.83 -7.18
C GLN A 180 8.13 7.28 -5.78
N LEU A 181 7.23 6.45 -5.27
CA LEU A 181 7.38 5.79 -3.98
C LEU A 181 8.61 4.88 -3.95
N GLU A 182 8.79 4.04 -4.98
CA GLU A 182 9.93 3.13 -5.10
C GLU A 182 11.27 3.90 -5.17
N LYS A 183 11.29 5.03 -5.91
CA LYS A 183 12.45 5.93 -5.93
C LYS A 183 12.76 6.50 -4.55
N LYS A 184 11.74 6.97 -3.81
CA LYS A 184 11.91 7.53 -2.46
C LYS A 184 12.37 6.48 -1.45
N GLN A 185 11.83 5.26 -1.52
CA GLN A 185 12.30 4.14 -0.71
C GLN A 185 13.76 3.80 -0.99
N SER A 186 14.18 3.87 -2.26
CA SER A 186 15.57 3.64 -2.67
C SER A 186 16.50 4.77 -2.18
N GLU A 187 16.06 6.02 -2.25
CA GLU A 187 16.77 7.17 -1.67
C GLU A 187 16.92 7.01 -0.14
N MET A 188 15.87 6.58 0.55
CA MET A 188 15.92 6.29 1.99
C MET A 188 16.87 5.15 2.35
N LYS A 189 16.85 4.05 1.59
CA LYS A 189 17.79 2.92 1.78
C LYS A 189 19.24 3.34 1.57
N LEU A 190 19.51 4.24 0.62
CA LEU A 190 20.85 4.77 0.38
C LEU A 190 21.34 5.63 1.57
N PHE A 191 20.43 6.37 2.21
CA PHE A 191 20.75 7.18 3.39
C PHE A 191 21.04 6.33 4.64
N GLU A 192 20.51 5.10 4.69
CA GLU A 192 20.74 4.16 5.79
C GLU A 192 22.20 3.64 5.85
N GLY A 193 22.99 3.80 4.78
CA GLY A 193 24.31 3.18 4.64
C GLY A 193 25.51 3.91 5.26
N TYR A 194 25.51 5.24 5.36
CA TYR A 194 26.77 5.98 5.56
C TYR A 194 26.99 6.60 6.96
N ASP A 195 25.96 6.74 7.80
CA ASP A 195 26.14 7.36 9.14
C ASP A 195 25.22 6.80 10.25
N THR A 196 24.22 5.98 9.90
CA THR A 196 23.28 5.44 10.89
C THR A 196 23.92 4.38 11.79
N MET A 197 24.84 3.57 11.26
CA MET A 197 25.50 2.51 12.03
C MET A 197 26.48 3.07 13.07
N ALA A 198 27.29 4.07 12.69
CA ALA A 198 28.19 4.74 13.62
C ALA A 198 27.41 5.47 14.72
N LEU A 199 26.32 6.14 14.34
CA LEU A 199 25.44 6.83 15.27
C LEU A 199 24.69 5.86 16.20
N LYS A 200 24.18 4.74 15.67
CA LYS A 200 23.52 3.67 16.44
C LYS A 200 24.49 2.99 17.41
N GLN A 201 25.73 2.74 17.00
CA GLN A 201 26.78 2.18 17.86
C GLN A 201 27.17 3.16 18.97
N HIS A 202 27.32 4.45 18.65
CA HIS A 202 27.63 5.50 19.61
C HIS A 202 26.54 5.62 20.68
N PHE A 203 25.27 5.72 20.27
CA PHE A 203 24.17 5.80 21.22
C PHE A 203 23.96 4.50 22.02
N GLY A 204 24.15 3.34 21.39
CA GLY A 204 24.12 2.05 22.09
C GLY A 204 25.18 1.97 23.20
N LYS A 205 26.41 2.43 22.93
CA LYS A 205 27.49 2.49 23.92
C LYS A 205 27.16 3.47 25.06
N LYS A 206 26.58 4.63 24.74
CA LYS A 206 26.20 5.65 25.73
C LYS A 206 25.10 5.18 26.68
N VAL A 207 24.14 4.38 26.18
CA VAL A 207 23.08 3.80 27.02
C VAL A 207 23.66 2.79 28.02
N LEU A 208 24.56 1.92 27.58
CA LEU A 208 25.24 0.95 28.45
C LEU A 208 26.06 1.62 29.55
N GLU A 209 26.81 2.68 29.22
CA GLU A 209 27.59 3.47 30.19
C GLU A 209 26.69 4.09 31.27
N LEU A 210 25.54 4.66 30.87
CA LEU A 210 24.57 5.22 31.81
C LEU A 210 23.89 4.16 32.69
N GLU A 211 23.67 2.95 32.17
CA GLU A 211 23.14 1.83 32.97
C GLU A 211 24.15 1.32 34.01
N GLU A 212 25.44 1.36 33.70
CA GLU A 212 26.52 0.99 34.63
C GLU A 212 26.71 2.04 35.73
N GLU A 213 26.71 3.33 35.38
CA GLU A 213 26.71 4.43 36.35
C GLU A 213 25.49 4.37 37.27
N LYS A 214 24.29 4.10 36.72
CA LYS A 214 23.08 3.90 37.53
C LYS A 214 23.21 2.75 38.52
N ARG A 215 23.88 1.66 38.13
CA ARG A 215 24.08 0.47 38.97
C ARG A 215 25.08 0.70 40.11
N THR A 216 26.07 1.55 39.89
CA THR A 216 27.10 1.86 40.91
C THR A 216 26.65 2.90 41.93
N VAL A 217 25.60 3.66 41.62
CA VAL A 217 25.01 4.69 42.50
C VAL A 217 23.88 4.14 43.40
N GLN A 218 23.36 2.93 43.12
CA GLN A 218 22.43 2.20 43.98
C GLN A 218 23.15 1.28 44.98
#